data_AF-A0A2D5TYB8-F1
#
_entry.id   AF-A0A2D5TYB8-F1
#
_cell.length_a   1.000
_cell.length_b   1.000
_cell.length_c   1.000
_cell.angle_alpha   90.00
_cell.angle_beta   90.00
_cell.angle_gamma   90.00
#
_symmetry.space_group_name_H-M   'P 1'
#
loop_
_entity.id
_entity.type
_entity.pdbx_description
1 polymer ?
#
loop_
_entity_poly.entity_id
_entity_poly.type
_entity_poly.pdbx_seq_one_letter_code
_entity_poly.pdbx_strand_id
1 'polypeptide(L)'
;MASKNRHEIKRKDWEVVLDQLYKRCIAPVARGIGVISNTSRENPGDVEGELQEELTYRIKQRDHGRVAYQMRQLNTDAFYHFFKLRAQGNKDSEDFYRLKKQLPFEVLVYPLTQGLVKKGLLIFECPVESMHLQKIIGIVLDEMKKTATISAAVEKVPADGDEVKK
;
A
#
# COMPACT_ATOMS: atom_id res chain seq x y z
N MET A 1 23.04 11.63 -8.48
CA MET A 1 21.72 12.24 -8.16
C MET A 1 20.67 11.13 -8.03
N ALA A 2 20.64 10.39 -6.93
CA ALA A 2 19.85 9.15 -6.84
C ALA A 2 19.18 9.01 -5.48
N SER A 3 18.10 9.76 -5.21
CA SER A 3 17.32 9.52 -3.98
C SER A 3 15.85 9.94 -4.02
N LYS A 4 15.47 10.97 -4.81
CA LYS A 4 14.10 11.52 -4.78
C LYS A 4 12.96 10.54 -5.13
N ASN A 5 13.25 9.44 -5.84
CA ASN A 5 12.21 8.54 -6.38
C ASN A 5 12.30 7.09 -5.86
N ARG A 6 13.05 6.83 -4.78
CA ARG A 6 13.27 5.46 -4.28
C ARG A 6 11.99 4.74 -3.83
N HIS A 7 10.96 5.51 -3.48
CA HIS A 7 9.65 5.05 -3.04
C HIS A 7 8.54 5.29 -4.08
N GLU A 8 8.92 5.69 -5.30
CA GLU A 8 7.96 6.04 -6.36
C GLU A 8 7.62 4.82 -7.23
N ILE A 9 6.35 4.40 -7.18
CA ILE A 9 5.80 3.40 -8.09
C ILE A 9 5.43 4.09 -9.40
N LYS A 10 6.08 3.69 -10.50
CA LYS A 10 5.82 4.22 -11.86
C LYS A 10 4.75 3.45 -12.63
N ARG A 11 4.36 2.27 -12.13
CA ARG A 11 3.31 1.44 -12.73
C ARG A 11 1.97 2.16 -12.60
N LYS A 12 1.04 1.96 -13.55
CA LYS A 12 -0.29 2.58 -13.53
C LYS A 12 -1.30 1.84 -12.64
N ASP A 13 -1.13 0.54 -12.48
CA ASP A 13 -1.98 -0.35 -11.67
C ASP A 13 -1.71 -0.25 -10.16
N TRP A 14 -1.82 0.96 -9.61
CA TRP A 14 -1.49 1.29 -8.23
C TRP A 14 -2.20 0.43 -7.18
N GLU A 15 -3.50 0.20 -7.33
CA GLU A 15 -4.26 -0.63 -6.38
C GLU A 15 -3.81 -2.09 -6.43
N VAL A 16 -3.46 -2.59 -7.62
CA VAL A 16 -2.88 -3.92 -7.78
C VAL A 16 -1.53 -4.01 -7.07
N VAL A 17 -0.70 -2.98 -7.18
CA VAL A 17 0.59 -2.93 -6.46
C VAL A 17 0.36 -2.93 -4.95
N LEU A 18 -0.55 -2.11 -4.42
CA LEU A 18 -0.86 -2.08 -2.99
C LEU A 18 -1.36 -3.45 -2.49
N ASP A 19 -2.19 -4.15 -3.26
CA ASP A 19 -2.67 -5.49 -2.92
C ASP A 19 -1.55 -6.53 -2.93
N GLN A 20 -0.63 -6.47 -3.91
CA GLN A 20 0.52 -7.37 -3.95
C GLN A 20 1.47 -7.11 -2.78
N LEU A 21 1.71 -5.85 -2.43
CA LEU A 21 2.52 -5.49 -1.27
C LEU A 21 1.83 -5.92 0.04
N TYR A 22 0.52 -5.79 0.15
CA TYR A 22 -0.21 -6.34 1.28
C TYR A 22 -0.02 -7.87 1.35
N LYS A 23 -0.25 -8.60 0.27
CA LYS A 23 -0.14 -10.07 0.23
C LYS A 23 1.28 -10.60 0.46
N ARG A 24 2.31 -9.88 0.02
CA ARG A 24 3.72 -10.34 0.07
C ARG A 24 4.51 -9.75 1.23
N CYS A 25 4.20 -8.54 1.69
CA CYS A 25 4.93 -7.85 2.75
C CYS A 25 4.16 -7.79 4.06
N ILE A 26 2.84 -7.61 4.04
CA ILE A 26 2.04 -7.46 5.26
C ILE A 26 1.56 -8.83 5.74
N ALA A 27 0.72 -9.51 4.94
CA ALA A 27 0.07 -10.77 5.29
C ALA A 27 1.01 -11.83 5.91
N PRO A 28 2.19 -12.13 5.32
CA PRO A 28 3.07 -13.19 5.83
C PRO A 28 3.98 -12.75 6.98
N VAL A 29 4.17 -11.44 7.21
CA VAL A 29 5.08 -10.94 8.26
C VAL A 29 4.30 -10.84 9.56
N ALA A 30 4.70 -11.55 10.61
CA ALA A 30 3.97 -11.57 11.89
C ALA A 30 3.67 -10.17 12.46
N ARG A 31 4.62 -9.23 12.31
CA ARG A 31 4.52 -7.83 12.75
C ARG A 31 3.92 -6.87 11.70
N GLY A 32 3.56 -7.36 10.52
CA GLY A 32 2.89 -6.53 9.50
C GLY A 32 1.45 -6.25 9.91
N ILE A 33 1.06 -4.98 9.94
CA ILE A 33 -0.27 -4.54 10.39
C ILE A 33 -1.20 -4.34 9.19
N GLY A 34 -0.76 -3.54 8.22
CA GLY A 34 -1.63 -3.10 7.14
C GLY A 34 -0.99 -2.14 6.14
N VAL A 35 -1.81 -1.72 5.20
CA VAL A 35 -1.52 -0.65 4.23
C VAL A 35 -2.55 0.46 4.41
N ILE A 36 -2.09 1.70 4.52
CA ILE A 36 -2.94 2.89 4.49
C ILE A 36 -2.68 3.63 3.18
N SER A 37 -3.73 3.99 2.43
CA SER A 37 -3.61 4.78 1.19
C SER A 37 -4.65 5.89 1.15
N ASN A 38 -4.38 6.93 0.35
CA ASN A 38 -5.38 7.95 0.01
C ASN A 38 -6.19 7.58 -1.24
N THR A 39 -6.20 6.30 -1.61
CA THR A 39 -6.93 5.76 -2.75
C THR A 39 -7.70 4.51 -2.37
N SER A 40 -8.83 4.30 -3.06
CA SER A 40 -9.59 3.05 -3.07
C SER A 40 -10.06 2.74 -4.48
N ARG A 41 -10.47 1.49 -4.69
CA ARG A 41 -11.17 1.07 -5.91
C ARG A 41 -12.63 1.47 -5.83
N GLU A 42 -13.16 2.06 -6.90
CA GLU A 42 -14.61 2.24 -7.03
C GLU A 42 -15.33 0.92 -7.37
N ASN A 43 -14.67 0.07 -8.16
CA ASN A 43 -15.19 -1.21 -8.61
C ASN A 43 -14.09 -2.27 -8.70
N PRO A 44 -14.41 -3.57 -8.76
CA PRO A 44 -13.41 -4.65 -8.79
C PRO A 44 -12.42 -4.57 -9.98
N GLY A 45 -12.84 -3.96 -11.09
CA GLY A 45 -12.01 -3.74 -12.28
C GLY A 45 -11.11 -2.52 -12.22
N ASP A 46 -11.30 -1.64 -11.24
CA ASP A 46 -10.46 -0.48 -11.03
C ASP A 46 -9.11 -0.93 -10.44
N VAL A 47 -8.08 -0.84 -11.28
CA VAL A 47 -6.71 -1.22 -10.97
C VAL A 47 -5.84 -0.01 -10.59
N GLU A 48 -6.28 1.20 -10.90
CA GLU A 48 -5.54 2.42 -10.59
C GLU A 48 -5.96 2.99 -9.25
N GLY A 49 -7.24 2.89 -8.90
CA GLY A 49 -7.83 3.52 -7.72
C GLY A 49 -8.02 5.02 -7.91
N GLU A 50 -9.05 5.55 -7.28
CA GLU A 50 -9.34 6.97 -7.22
C GLU A 50 -8.96 7.58 -5.89
N LEU A 51 -8.68 8.89 -5.87
CA LEU A 51 -8.40 9.61 -4.64
C LEU A 51 -9.67 9.69 -3.79
N GLN A 52 -9.52 9.43 -2.50
CA GLN A 52 -10.62 9.46 -1.54
C GLN A 52 -10.45 10.64 -0.58
N GLU A 53 -11.58 11.18 -0.10
CA GLU A 53 -11.59 12.19 0.97
C GLU A 53 -11.06 11.59 2.28
N GLU A 54 -11.42 10.33 2.54
CA GLU A 54 -10.97 9.55 3.68
C GLU A 54 -9.86 8.56 3.30
N LEU A 55 -8.98 8.24 4.26
CA LEU A 55 -7.96 7.22 4.04
C LEU A 55 -8.58 5.82 3.96
N THR A 56 -8.03 5.02 3.07
CA THR A 56 -8.35 3.60 2.92
C THR A 56 -7.40 2.77 3.77
N TYR A 57 -7.95 1.92 4.62
CA TYR A 57 -7.21 1.08 5.56
C TYR A 57 -7.35 -0.40 5.18
N ARG A 58 -6.29 -1.00 4.64
CA ARG A 58 -6.20 -2.46 4.39
C ARG A 58 -5.44 -3.10 5.55
N ILE A 59 -6.15 -3.53 6.58
CA ILE A 59 -5.56 -4.07 7.82
C ILE A 59 -5.71 -5.60 7.84
N LYS A 60 -4.81 -6.31 8.52
CA LYS A 60 -4.99 -7.75 8.76
C LYS A 60 -6.24 -8.03 9.58
N GLN A 61 -6.98 -9.08 9.21
CA GLN A 61 -8.17 -9.51 9.94
C GLN A 61 -7.90 -9.79 11.43
N ARG A 62 -6.73 -10.36 11.77
CA ARG A 62 -6.34 -10.60 13.17
C ARG A 62 -6.27 -9.30 14.01
N ASP A 63 -6.07 -8.18 13.33
CA ASP A 63 -5.79 -6.86 13.91
C ASP A 63 -6.99 -5.90 13.79
N HIS A 64 -8.13 -6.36 13.24
CA HIS A 64 -9.33 -5.55 12.97
C HIS A 64 -10.00 -4.91 14.19
N GLY A 65 -9.72 -5.38 15.42
CA GLY A 65 -10.27 -4.77 16.63
C GLY A 65 -9.47 -3.55 17.09
N ARG A 66 -8.57 -3.78 18.05
CA ARG A 66 -7.80 -2.74 18.72
C ARG A 66 -6.87 -1.98 17.77
N VAL A 67 -6.14 -2.70 16.93
CA VAL A 67 -5.11 -2.12 16.07
C VAL A 67 -5.77 -1.31 14.95
N ALA A 68 -6.87 -1.78 14.34
CA ALA A 68 -7.59 -0.98 13.36
C ALA A 68 -8.17 0.32 13.93
N TYR A 69 -8.73 0.27 15.15
CA TYR A 69 -9.17 1.47 15.84
C TYR A 69 -8.01 2.46 16.08
N GLN A 70 -6.87 1.95 16.52
CA GLN A 70 -5.70 2.79 16.76
C GLN A 70 -5.11 3.33 15.44
N MET A 71 -5.15 2.57 14.36
CA MET A 71 -4.67 3.00 13.05
C MET A 71 -5.53 4.12 12.46
N ARG A 72 -6.84 4.15 12.75
CA ARG A 72 -7.70 5.29 12.43
C ARG A 72 -7.31 6.58 13.16
N GLN A 73 -6.51 6.52 14.23
CA GLN A 73 -5.95 7.72 14.86
C GLN A 73 -4.90 8.39 13.96
N LEU A 74 -4.31 7.65 13.01
CA LEU A 74 -3.55 8.23 11.92
C LEU A 74 -4.54 8.77 10.88
N ASN A 75 -5.09 9.94 11.19
CA ASN A 75 -6.06 10.63 10.34
C ASN A 75 -5.40 11.20 9.07
N THR A 76 -6.24 11.71 8.17
CA THR A 76 -5.83 12.32 6.89
C THR A 76 -4.76 13.40 7.06
N ASP A 77 -4.88 14.25 8.07
CA ASP A 77 -3.90 15.30 8.36
C ASP A 77 -2.53 14.73 8.76
N ALA A 78 -2.49 13.78 9.70
CA ALA A 78 -1.26 13.13 10.13
C ALA A 78 -0.57 12.40 8.96
N PHE A 79 -1.37 11.73 8.12
CA PHE A 79 -0.91 11.05 6.92
C PHE A 79 -0.23 12.03 5.95
N TYR A 80 -0.89 13.12 5.56
CA TYR A 80 -0.30 14.09 4.64
C TYR A 80 0.86 14.87 5.27
N HIS A 81 0.78 15.17 6.56
CA HIS A 81 1.86 15.83 7.29
C HIS A 81 3.15 15.00 7.27
N PHE A 82 3.05 13.68 7.42
CA PHE A 82 4.19 12.77 7.29
C PHE A 82 4.87 12.90 5.92
N PHE A 83 4.10 12.86 4.83
CA PHE A 83 4.66 13.01 3.47
C PHE A 83 5.24 14.40 3.22
N LYS A 84 4.65 15.46 3.80
CA LYS A 84 5.17 16.83 3.71
C LYS A 84 6.51 16.97 4.41
N LEU A 85 6.61 16.49 5.65
CA LEU A 85 7.86 16.51 6.41
C LEU A 85 8.95 15.69 5.70
N ARG A 86 8.59 14.53 5.15
CA ARG A 86 9.50 13.70 4.37
C ARG A 86 10.04 14.44 3.14
N ALA A 87 9.18 15.13 2.39
CA ALA A 87 9.58 15.89 1.21
C ALA A 87 10.48 17.09 1.53
N GLN A 88 10.38 17.64 2.75
CA GLN A 88 11.21 18.75 3.24
C GLN A 88 12.52 18.30 3.90
N GLY A 89 12.60 17.04 4.33
CA GLY A 89 13.77 16.50 5.01
C GLY A 89 14.92 16.16 4.07
N ASN A 90 16.16 16.37 4.51
CA ASN A 90 17.38 15.91 3.82
C ASN A 90 17.68 14.41 4.04
N LYS A 91 16.82 13.68 4.74
CA LYS A 91 16.95 12.24 5.00
C LYS A 91 16.36 11.43 3.84
N ASP A 92 17.02 11.55 2.71
CA ASP A 92 16.68 10.84 1.47
C ASP A 92 17.22 9.39 1.44
N SER A 93 17.83 8.93 2.55
CA SER A 93 18.55 7.65 2.64
C SER A 93 17.84 6.54 3.44
N GLU A 94 16.78 6.85 4.20
CA GLU A 94 16.08 5.85 5.04
C GLU A 94 14.87 5.26 4.28
N ASP A 95 14.81 3.92 4.17
CA ASP A 95 13.68 3.19 3.58
C ASP A 95 12.48 3.08 4.55
N PHE A 96 12.78 2.94 5.85
CA PHE A 96 11.77 2.81 6.91
C PHE A 96 11.86 3.94 7.92
N TYR A 97 10.71 4.43 8.36
CA TYR A 97 10.60 5.52 9.32
C TYR A 97 9.88 5.04 10.58
N ARG A 98 10.44 5.41 11.73
CA ARG A 98 9.88 5.03 13.04
C ARG A 98 8.97 6.15 13.54
N LEU A 99 7.67 5.87 13.66
CA LEU A 99 6.72 6.80 14.24
C LEU A 99 6.58 6.50 15.73
N LYS A 100 7.16 7.39 16.54
CA LYS A 100 6.93 7.45 17.98
C LYS A 100 6.06 8.68 18.22
N LYS A 101 4.98 8.58 18.99
CA LYS A 101 4.05 9.65 19.44
C LYS A 101 2.75 9.88 18.65
N GLN A 102 2.65 9.48 17.38
CA GLN A 102 1.36 9.61 16.64
C GLN A 102 0.38 8.48 16.91
N LEU A 103 0.87 7.34 17.39
CA LEU A 103 0.09 6.18 17.77
C LEU A 103 0.42 5.78 19.21
N PRO A 104 -0.52 5.13 19.92
CA PRO A 104 -0.30 4.64 21.28
C PRO A 104 0.72 3.50 21.36
N PHE A 105 1.18 3.00 20.22
CA PHE A 105 2.27 2.04 20.07
C PHE A 105 3.20 2.50 18.96
N GLU A 106 4.41 1.97 18.99
CA GLU A 106 5.45 2.35 18.07
C GLU A 106 5.35 1.56 16.78
N VAL A 107 5.30 2.28 15.65
CA VAL A 107 5.22 1.65 14.33
C VAL A 107 6.42 2.01 13.47
N LEU A 108 6.71 1.10 12.56
CA LEU A 108 7.63 1.31 11.46
C LEU A 108 6.81 1.44 10.17
N VAL A 109 7.05 2.51 9.42
CA VAL A 109 6.32 2.79 8.18
C VAL A 109 7.26 2.83 6.99
N TYR A 110 6.80 2.28 5.87
CA TYR A 110 7.46 2.38 4.57
C TYR A 110 6.60 3.23 3.63
N PRO A 111 7.05 4.42 3.22
CA PRO A 111 6.31 5.28 2.30
C PRO A 111 6.30 4.74 0.88
N LEU A 112 5.18 4.94 0.20
CA LEU A 112 4.96 4.67 -1.20
C LEU A 112 4.29 5.89 -1.84
N THR A 113 4.71 6.26 -3.04
CA THR A 113 4.09 7.34 -3.81
C THR A 113 3.92 6.93 -5.26
N GLN A 114 2.89 7.42 -5.93
CA GLN A 114 2.78 7.37 -7.39
C GLN A 114 2.49 8.79 -7.88
N GLY A 115 3.50 9.38 -8.54
CA GLY A 115 3.51 10.80 -8.85
C GLY A 115 3.36 11.68 -7.59
N LEU A 116 2.67 12.80 -7.74
CA LEU A 116 2.50 13.80 -6.67
C LEU A 116 1.26 13.56 -5.80
N VAL A 117 0.30 12.79 -6.30
CA VAL A 117 -1.04 12.68 -5.73
C VAL A 117 -1.21 11.43 -4.87
N LYS A 118 -0.95 10.25 -5.42
CA LYS A 118 -1.23 8.97 -4.78
C LYS A 118 -0.14 8.59 -3.80
N LYS A 119 -0.55 8.20 -2.59
CA LYS A 119 0.32 7.98 -1.43
C LYS A 119 -0.15 6.73 -0.70
N GLY A 120 0.81 5.96 -0.21
CA GLY A 120 0.57 4.75 0.57
C GLY A 120 1.61 4.55 1.66
N LEU A 121 1.24 3.90 2.75
CA LEU A 121 2.13 3.51 3.83
C LEU A 121 1.96 2.03 4.10
N LEU A 122 3.06 1.27 4.01
CA LEU A 122 3.11 -0.06 4.62
C LEU A 122 3.43 0.13 6.10
N ILE A 123 2.69 -0.54 6.98
CA ILE A 123 2.80 -0.31 8.42
C ILE A 123 3.07 -1.62 9.15
N PHE A 124 4.08 -1.58 10.01
CA PHE A 124 4.57 -2.69 10.81
C PHE A 124 4.65 -2.27 12.28
N GLU A 125 4.38 -3.22 13.17
CA GLU A 125 4.60 -3.05 14.60
C GLU A 125 6.11 -3.10 14.91
N CYS A 126 6.60 -2.17 15.73
CA CYS A 126 7.99 -2.15 16.17
C CYS A 126 8.18 -3.07 17.40
N PRO A 127 9.29 -3.83 17.53
CA PRO A 127 10.41 -3.93 16.60
C PRO A 127 10.20 -4.95 15.48
N VAL A 128 10.85 -4.69 14.33
CA VAL A 128 10.99 -5.64 13.22
C VAL A 128 12.48 -5.93 13.04
N GLU A 129 12.84 -7.20 12.96
CA GLU A 129 14.23 -7.62 12.78
C GLU A 129 14.78 -7.17 11.42
N SER A 130 16.06 -6.79 11.39
CA SER A 130 16.72 -6.27 10.18
C SER A 130 16.63 -7.21 8.98
N MET A 131 16.68 -8.53 9.20
CA MET A 131 16.53 -9.52 8.12
C MET A 131 15.16 -9.43 7.44
N HIS A 132 14.09 -9.20 8.21
CA HIS A 132 12.75 -9.04 7.69
C HIS A 132 12.62 -7.71 6.95
N LEU A 133 13.23 -6.64 7.45
CA LEU A 133 13.25 -5.34 6.77
C LEU A 133 13.93 -5.42 5.40
N GLN A 134 15.09 -6.07 5.31
CA GLN A 134 15.78 -6.28 4.03
C GLN A 134 14.95 -7.11 3.05
N LYS A 135 14.27 -8.15 3.55
CA LYS A 135 13.36 -8.96 2.73
C LYS A 135 12.17 -8.14 2.21
N ILE A 136 11.58 -7.29 3.05
CA ILE A 136 10.47 -6.40 2.65
C ILE A 136 10.95 -5.40 1.59
N ILE A 137 12.11 -4.77 1.78
CA ILE A 137 12.70 -3.86 0.78
C ILE A 137 12.89 -4.60 -0.55
N GLY A 138 13.44 -5.82 -0.52
CA GLY A 138 13.60 -6.65 -1.70
C GLY A 138 12.29 -6.92 -2.43
N ILE A 139 11.21 -7.24 -1.71
CA ILE A 139 9.88 -7.48 -2.29
C ILE A 139 9.29 -6.19 -2.87
N VAL A 140 9.42 -5.06 -2.17
CA VAL A 140 8.92 -3.77 -2.66
C VAL A 140 9.63 -3.39 -3.96
N LEU A 141 10.96 -3.46 -3.98
CA LEU A 141 11.75 -3.17 -5.17
C LEU A 141 11.47 -4.13 -6.33
N ASP A 142 11.23 -5.41 -6.05
CA ASP A 142 10.78 -6.40 -7.04
C ASP A 142 9.43 -5.99 -7.64
N GLU A 143 8.45 -5.65 -6.79
CA GLU A 143 7.10 -5.28 -7.23
C GLU A 143 7.09 -3.95 -8.03
N MET A 144 7.98 -3.02 -7.69
CA MET A 144 8.17 -1.77 -8.42
C MET A 144 8.80 -1.97 -9.81
N LYS A 145 9.60 -3.03 -10.01
CA LYS A 145 10.26 -3.35 -11.29
C LYS A 145 9.38 -4.15 -12.24
N LYS A 146 8.35 -4.82 -11.74
CA LYS A 146 7.42 -5.59 -12.58
C LYS A 146 6.68 -4.68 -13.56
N THR A 147 6.41 -5.21 -14.74
CA THR A 147 5.50 -4.60 -15.70
C THR A 147 4.06 -4.72 -15.18
N ALA A 148 3.23 -3.71 -15.46
CA ALA A 148 1.83 -3.73 -15.09
C ALA A 148 1.17 -5.01 -15.62
N THR A 149 0.70 -5.86 -14.72
CA THR A 149 0.02 -7.09 -15.11
C THR A 149 -1.45 -6.74 -15.19
N ILE A 150 -1.91 -6.32 -16.36
CA ILE A 150 -3.34 -6.22 -16.65
C ILE A 150 -3.83 -7.67 -16.70
N SER A 151 -4.27 -8.21 -15.57
CA SER A 151 -4.97 -9.49 -15.58
C SER A 151 -6.31 -9.24 -16.28
N ALA A 152 -6.35 -9.57 -17.56
CA ALA A 152 -7.58 -9.72 -18.32
C ALA A 152 -8.35 -10.93 -17.74
N ALA A 153 -9.04 -10.71 -16.63
CA ALA A 153 -10.13 -11.55 -16.19
C ALA A 153 -11.44 -10.76 -16.42
N VAL A 154 -11.69 -10.40 -17.68
CA VAL A 154 -13.06 -10.15 -18.11
C VAL A 154 -13.65 -11.51 -18.39
N GLU A 155 -14.69 -11.84 -17.62
CA GLU A 155 -15.50 -13.04 -17.73
C GLU A 155 -15.75 -13.44 -19.18
N LYS A 156 -15.37 -14.66 -19.54
CA LYS A 156 -16.00 -15.37 -20.65
C LYS A 156 -17.44 -15.63 -20.23
N VAL A 157 -18.37 -14.79 -20.67
CA VAL A 157 -19.79 -15.15 -20.73
C VAL A 157 -19.88 -16.29 -21.76
N PRO A 158 -20.38 -17.49 -21.40
CA PRO A 158 -20.68 -18.50 -22.41
C PRO A 158 -21.88 -18.00 -23.20
N ALA A 159 -21.69 -17.84 -24.52
CA ALA A 159 -22.79 -17.72 -25.47
C ALA A 159 -23.47 -19.10 -25.55
N ASP A 160 -24.55 -19.27 -24.80
CA ASP A 160 -25.44 -20.43 -24.95
C ASP A 160 -26.41 -20.12 -26.08
N GLY A 161 -26.39 -20.99 -27.10
CA GLY A 161 -27.12 -20.82 -28.34
C GLY A 161 -28.59 -21.19 -28.19
N ASP A 162 -29.46 -20.36 -28.75
CA ASP A 162 -30.86 -20.72 -29.01
C ASP A 162 -31.00 -20.96 -30.52
N GLU A 163 -30.72 -22.18 -30.95
CA GLU A 163 -31.06 -22.68 -32.27
C GLU A 163 -32.52 -23.15 -32.25
N VAL A 164 -33.46 -22.20 -32.40
CA VAL A 164 -34.88 -22.52 -32.58
C VAL A 164 -35.08 -23.10 -33.97
N LYS A 165 -35.13 -24.44 -34.05
CA LYS A 165 -35.65 -25.16 -35.22
C LYS A 165 -37.13 -24.84 -35.39
N LYS A 166 -37.48 -24.34 -36.57
CA LYS A 166 -38.84 -24.36 -37.13
C LYS A 166 -38.91 -25.40 -38.24
#